data_AF-A0A1Q6E8Y2-F1
#
_entry.id   AF-A0A1Q6E8Y2-F1
#
_cell.length_a   1.000
_cell.length_b   1.000
_cell.length_c   1.000
_cell.angle_alpha   90.00
_cell.angle_beta   90.00
_cell.angle_gamma   90.00
#
_symmetry.space_group_name_H-M   'P 1'
#
loop_
_entity.id
_entity.type
_entity.pdbx_description
1 polymer ?
#
loop_
_entity_poly.entity_id
_entity_poly.type
_entity_poly.pdbx_seq_one_letter_code
_entity_poly.pdbx_strand_id
1 'polypeptide(L)'
;MEETMHLEDDECFYTYFRMQNATKHSVVFFITTRISSYSGVARINPGEQATWLQTMTYLPWIDDNDMVIKDLKALAFVELFFDPPHSSERWVDDELDPCARYSFFDPMTETQRGTPRDQSAWVLEEFPDRPNAVRWTYRITEGEYEEAVRQTLERWADRDEEEKECV
;
A
#
# COMPACT_ATOMS: atom_id res chain seq x y z
N MET A 1 -11.59 5.74 -13.84
CA MET A 1 -10.33 6.06 -13.11
C MET A 1 -9.19 6.53 -14.04
N GLU A 2 -9.24 6.31 -15.35
CA GLU A 2 -8.35 7.02 -16.30
C GLU A 2 -8.80 8.47 -16.59
N GLU A 3 -9.99 8.85 -16.12
CA GLU A 3 -10.63 10.15 -16.35
C GLU A 3 -10.09 11.29 -15.46
N THR A 4 -8.99 11.13 -14.71
CA THR A 4 -8.41 12.25 -13.92
C THR A 4 -6.97 12.57 -14.29
N MET A 5 -6.37 11.79 -15.21
CA MET A 5 -4.99 11.98 -15.68
C MET A 5 -4.80 13.19 -16.61
N HIS A 6 -5.85 13.98 -16.85
CA HIS A 6 -5.83 15.19 -17.68
C HIS A 6 -5.89 16.48 -16.86
N LEU A 7 -5.91 16.38 -15.52
CA LEU A 7 -5.84 17.49 -14.58
C LEU A 7 -4.44 17.61 -13.93
N GLU A 8 -3.47 16.90 -14.49
CA GLU A 8 -2.08 16.93 -14.06
C GLU A 8 -1.45 18.29 -14.41
N ASP A 9 -0.72 18.86 -13.47
CA ASP A 9 0.06 20.09 -13.58
C ASP A 9 1.47 19.72 -14.04
N ASP A 10 1.99 20.44 -15.04
CA ASP A 10 3.33 20.23 -15.59
C ASP A 10 4.44 20.50 -14.57
N GLU A 11 4.13 21.20 -13.47
CA GLU A 11 5.05 21.45 -12.35
C GLU A 11 5.00 20.36 -11.26
N CYS A 12 4.18 19.32 -11.44
CA CYS A 12 4.01 18.23 -10.48
C CYS A 12 4.51 16.89 -11.02
N PHE A 13 4.83 16.01 -10.09
CA PHE A 13 5.29 14.66 -10.34
C PHE A 13 4.35 13.66 -9.69
N TYR A 14 4.11 12.57 -10.40
CA TYR A 14 3.00 11.67 -10.14
C TYR A 14 3.50 10.25 -9.96
N THR A 15 3.29 9.68 -8.78
CA THR A 15 3.47 8.25 -8.55
C THR A 15 2.11 7.60 -8.36
N TYR A 16 1.74 6.75 -9.31
CA TYR A 16 0.53 5.95 -9.26
C TYR A 16 0.81 4.61 -8.60
N PHE A 17 0.04 4.26 -7.58
CA PHE A 17 0.07 2.94 -6.97
C PHE A 17 -1.21 2.19 -7.29
N ARG A 18 -1.11 1.18 -8.16
CA ARG A 18 -2.21 0.33 -8.58
C ARG A 18 -2.18 -0.99 -7.83
N MET A 19 -3.29 -1.31 -7.19
CA MET A 19 -3.52 -2.59 -6.54
C MET A 19 -4.54 -3.39 -7.36
N GLN A 20 -4.20 -4.63 -7.70
CA GLN A 20 -5.08 -5.56 -8.41
C GLN A 20 -5.46 -6.71 -7.47
N ASN A 21 -6.76 -6.90 -7.24
CA ASN A 21 -7.25 -7.96 -6.37
C ASN A 21 -7.45 -9.25 -7.16
N ALA A 22 -6.55 -10.21 -6.99
CA ALA A 22 -6.68 -11.55 -7.55
C ALA A 22 -7.18 -12.59 -6.54
N THR A 23 -7.68 -12.15 -5.37
CA THR A 23 -8.20 -13.00 -4.31
C THR A 23 -9.71 -13.22 -4.47
N LYS A 24 -10.27 -14.15 -3.69
CA LYS A 24 -11.71 -14.34 -3.56
C LYS A 24 -12.37 -13.39 -2.54
N HIS A 25 -11.57 -12.57 -1.86
CA HIS A 25 -11.98 -11.68 -0.77
C HIS A 25 -12.10 -10.24 -1.26
N SER A 26 -12.96 -9.44 -0.63
CA SER A 26 -12.88 -7.99 -0.78
C SER A 26 -11.67 -7.46 -0.01
N VAL A 27 -10.97 -6.48 -0.56
CA VAL A 27 -9.75 -5.94 0.06
C VAL A 27 -9.88 -4.43 0.19
N VAL A 28 -9.58 -3.89 1.36
CA VAL A 28 -9.25 -2.47 1.51
C VAL A 28 -7.74 -2.38 1.67
N PHE A 29 -7.10 -1.54 0.86
CA PHE A 29 -5.67 -1.29 1.00
C PHE A 29 -5.41 0.13 1.50
N PHE A 30 -4.34 0.26 2.28
CA PHE A 30 -3.72 1.52 2.63
C PHE A 30 -2.29 1.58 2.10
N ILE A 31 -1.93 2.73 1.52
CA ILE A 31 -0.55 3.04 1.16
C ILE A 31 -0.18 4.34 1.82
N THR A 32 0.84 4.29 2.67
CA THR A 32 1.39 5.46 3.35
C THR A 32 2.81 5.67 2.88
N THR A 33 3.15 6.88 2.46
CA THR A 33 4.52 7.25 2.08
C THR A 33 5.21 7.99 3.22
N ARG A 34 6.55 8.02 3.24
CA ARG A 34 7.30 8.78 4.26
C ARG A 34 7.32 10.29 3.99
N ILE A 35 6.96 10.68 2.78
CA ILE A 35 7.08 12.04 2.25
C ILE A 35 5.75 12.79 2.25
N SER A 36 4.66 12.12 2.58
CA SER A 36 3.30 12.68 2.61
C SER A 36 2.61 12.34 3.91
N SER A 37 1.80 13.28 4.42
CA SER A 37 0.90 13.05 5.54
C SER A 37 -0.42 12.36 5.14
N TYR A 38 -0.62 12.09 3.85
CA TYR A 38 -1.84 11.46 3.33
C TYR A 38 -1.58 10.01 2.93
N SER A 39 -2.45 9.12 3.41
CA SER A 39 -2.50 7.73 2.99
C SER A 39 -3.56 7.53 1.91
N GLY A 40 -3.24 6.71 0.92
CA GLY A 40 -4.20 6.25 -0.07
C GLY A 40 -5.06 5.13 0.46
N VAL A 41 -6.38 5.24 0.29
CA VAL A 41 -7.33 4.19 0.67
C VAL A 41 -8.29 3.88 -0.48
N ALA A 42 -8.51 2.59 -0.74
CA ALA A 42 -9.59 2.13 -1.61
C ALA A 42 -10.01 0.70 -1.26
N ARG A 43 -11.31 0.42 -1.43
CA ARG A 43 -11.87 -0.93 -1.46
C ARG A 43 -11.85 -1.47 -2.88
N ILE A 44 -11.44 -2.72 -3.04
CA ILE A 44 -11.44 -3.47 -4.30
C ILE A 44 -12.03 -4.87 -4.09
N ASN A 45 -13.09 -5.20 -4.82
CA ASN A 45 -13.70 -6.53 -4.79
C ASN A 45 -12.87 -7.53 -5.62
N PRO A 46 -13.16 -8.85 -5.54
CA PRO A 46 -12.48 -9.86 -6.36
C PRO A 46 -12.47 -9.51 -7.85
N GLY A 47 -11.28 -9.53 -8.45
CA GLY A 47 -11.06 -9.18 -9.86
C GLY A 47 -11.03 -7.68 -10.16
N GLU A 48 -11.29 -6.82 -9.18
CA GLU A 48 -11.22 -5.37 -9.35
C GLU A 48 -9.79 -4.83 -9.11
N GLN A 49 -9.59 -3.59 -9.52
CA GLN A 49 -8.38 -2.85 -9.25
C GLN A 49 -8.72 -1.40 -8.91
N ALA A 50 -7.86 -0.77 -8.11
CA ALA A 50 -7.90 0.66 -7.88
C ALA A 50 -6.48 1.23 -7.92
N THR A 51 -6.39 2.52 -8.19
CA THR A 51 -5.13 3.25 -8.28
C THR A 51 -5.21 4.43 -7.33
N TRP A 52 -4.25 4.53 -6.43
CA TRP A 52 -4.02 5.73 -5.62
C TRP A 52 -2.93 6.58 -6.24
N LEU A 53 -3.03 7.89 -6.07
CA LEU A 53 -2.10 8.87 -6.63
C LEU A 53 -1.36 9.59 -5.50
N GLN A 54 -0.03 9.50 -5.52
CA GLN A 54 0.86 10.40 -4.79
C GLN A 54 1.32 11.50 -5.74
N THR A 55 0.98 12.74 -5.40
CA THR A 55 1.48 13.93 -6.10
C THR A 55 2.59 14.57 -5.29
N MET A 56 3.68 14.96 -5.95
CA MET A 56 4.77 15.75 -5.40
C MET A 56 4.94 17.01 -6.24
N THR A 57 4.88 18.19 -5.62
CA THR A 57 5.10 19.46 -6.31
C THR A 57 6.59 19.73 -6.46
N TYR A 58 7.01 20.22 -7.62
CA TYR A 58 8.37 20.71 -7.80
C TYR A 58 8.64 21.94 -6.95
N LEU A 59 9.70 21.88 -6.13
CA LEU A 59 10.19 23.00 -5.36
C LEU A 59 11.61 23.32 -5.84
N PRO A 60 11.81 24.37 -6.67
CA PRO A 60 13.09 24.64 -7.34
C PRO A 60 14.26 24.99 -6.40
N TRP A 61 14.00 25.18 -5.10
CA TRP A 61 15.02 25.41 -4.07
C TRP A 61 15.37 24.15 -3.26
N ILE A 62 14.79 23.00 -3.60
CA ILE A 62 15.11 21.69 -3.01
C ILE A 62 15.58 20.79 -4.15
N ASP A 63 16.90 20.59 -4.23
CA ASP A 63 17.56 19.81 -5.30
C ASP A 63 17.33 18.29 -5.16
N ASP A 64 17.05 17.82 -3.94
CA ASP A 64 17.01 16.41 -3.56
C ASP A 64 15.60 15.79 -3.50
N ASN A 65 14.61 16.36 -4.19
CA ASN A 65 13.34 15.65 -4.33
C ASN A 65 13.53 14.54 -5.38
N ASP A 66 13.56 13.28 -4.96
CA ASP A 66 13.24 12.16 -5.86
C ASP A 66 11.80 12.35 -6.31
N MET A 67 11.64 13.00 -7.46
CA MET A 67 10.37 13.64 -7.82
C MET A 67 9.27 12.61 -8.12
N VAL A 68 9.66 11.43 -8.59
CA VAL A 68 8.82 10.23 -8.68
C VAL A 68 9.41 9.13 -7.81
N ILE A 69 8.56 8.36 -7.14
CA ILE A 69 9.02 7.26 -6.29
C ILE A 69 9.39 6.08 -7.20
N LYS A 70 10.69 5.86 -7.42
CA LYS A 70 11.24 4.68 -8.11
C LYS A 70 11.90 3.65 -7.16
N ASP A 71 12.09 4.01 -5.89
CA ASP A 71 12.48 3.08 -4.83
C ASP A 71 11.34 2.99 -3.81
N LEU A 72 10.75 1.80 -3.66
CA LEU A 72 9.65 1.59 -2.73
C LEU A 72 10.06 1.73 -1.26
N LYS A 73 11.35 1.90 -0.93
CA LYS A 73 11.77 2.34 0.40
C LYS A 73 11.22 3.71 0.80
N ALA A 74 10.72 4.51 -0.15
CA ALA A 74 9.98 5.74 0.14
C ALA A 74 8.61 5.50 0.79
N LEU A 75 8.09 4.26 0.74
CA LEU A 75 6.89 3.88 1.47
C LEU A 75 7.18 3.80 2.98
N ALA A 76 6.14 4.07 3.77
CA ALA A 76 6.13 3.87 5.22
C ALA A 76 5.43 2.53 5.53
N PHE A 77 4.19 2.38 5.04
CA PHE A 77 3.38 1.18 5.24
C PHE A 77 2.58 0.84 3.99
N VAL A 78 2.41 -0.47 3.76
CA VAL A 78 1.31 -1.01 2.95
C VAL A 78 0.48 -1.90 3.85
N GLU A 79 -0.83 -1.72 3.85
CA GLU A 79 -1.73 -2.45 4.75
C GLU A 79 -2.89 -3.01 3.96
N LEU A 80 -3.22 -4.27 4.22
CA LEU A 80 -4.25 -5.00 3.49
C LEU A 80 -5.24 -5.57 4.50
N PHE A 81 -6.50 -5.15 4.37
CA PHE A 81 -7.60 -5.61 5.18
C PHE A 81 -8.55 -6.44 4.32
N PHE A 82 -8.78 -7.68 4.72
CA PHE A 82 -9.61 -8.62 3.98
C PHE A 82 -11.02 -8.69 4.55
N ASP A 83 -12.03 -8.63 3.68
CA ASP A 83 -13.44 -8.59 4.03
C ASP A 83 -13.83 -7.62 5.17
N PRO A 84 -13.27 -6.39 5.22
CA PRO A 84 -13.60 -5.47 6.30
C PRO A 84 -15.07 -5.02 6.17
N PRO A 85 -15.76 -4.71 7.29
CA PRO A 85 -17.15 -4.27 7.28
C PRO A 85 -17.39 -3.12 6.31
N HIS A 86 -18.53 -3.08 5.60
CA HIS A 86 -18.76 -2.09 4.54
C HIS A 86 -18.75 -0.62 5.02
N SER A 87 -18.97 -0.35 6.31
CA SER A 87 -18.91 1.00 6.89
C SER A 87 -17.48 1.55 7.02
N SER A 88 -16.45 0.75 6.76
CA SER A 88 -15.05 1.05 7.07
C SER A 88 -14.26 1.75 5.97
N GLU A 89 -14.87 2.13 4.82
CA GLU A 89 -14.15 2.69 3.67
C GLU A 89 -13.29 3.93 3.97
N ARG A 90 -13.59 4.64 5.07
CA ARG A 90 -12.81 5.80 5.54
C ARG A 90 -11.99 5.54 6.80
N TRP A 91 -12.27 4.47 7.53
CA TRP A 91 -11.68 4.13 8.82
C TRP A 91 -11.71 2.61 8.97
N VAL A 92 -10.58 1.98 8.76
CA VAL A 92 -10.37 0.56 9.07
C VAL A 92 -9.46 0.55 10.29
N ASP A 93 -9.95 0.00 11.40
CA ASP A 93 -9.18 -0.15 12.63
C ASP A 93 -8.12 -1.25 12.43
N ASP A 94 -6.92 -1.07 12.98
CA ASP A 94 -5.87 -2.09 12.99
C ASP A 94 -6.30 -3.35 13.75
N GLU A 95 -7.29 -3.21 14.65
CA GLU A 95 -7.94 -4.31 15.33
C GLU A 95 -8.87 -5.13 14.43
N LEU A 96 -9.09 -4.72 13.17
CA LEU A 96 -9.90 -5.49 12.24
C LEU A 96 -9.14 -6.68 11.68
N ASP A 97 -9.69 -7.86 11.92
CA ASP A 97 -9.23 -9.10 11.32
C ASP A 97 -9.93 -9.36 9.98
N PRO A 98 -9.23 -9.90 8.97
CA PRO A 98 -7.79 -10.17 8.89
C PRO A 98 -7.02 -8.97 8.30
N CYS A 99 -6.00 -8.50 9.02
CA CYS A 99 -5.11 -7.42 8.59
C CYS A 99 -3.65 -7.89 8.45
N ALA A 100 -3.04 -7.60 7.29
CA ALA A 100 -1.60 -7.67 7.07
C ALA A 100 -1.00 -6.26 6.96
N ARG A 101 0.01 -5.97 7.78
CA ARG A 101 0.78 -4.72 7.74
C ARG A 101 2.21 -4.99 7.29
N TYR A 102 2.65 -4.24 6.29
CA TYR A 102 3.99 -4.30 5.73
C TYR A 102 4.74 -3.00 6.03
N SER A 103 5.56 -3.00 7.09
CA SER A 103 6.39 -1.85 7.49
C SER A 103 7.64 -1.74 6.61
N PHE A 104 7.88 -0.54 6.09
CA PHE A 104 9.09 -0.27 5.30
C PHE A 104 10.26 0.28 6.11
N PHE A 105 10.05 0.62 7.39
CA PHE A 105 11.07 1.26 8.23
C PHE A 105 12.27 0.36 8.51
N ASP A 106 12.02 -0.93 8.73
CA ASP A 106 13.06 -1.91 9.00
C ASP A 106 13.59 -2.54 7.69
N PRO A 107 14.79 -3.16 7.70
CA PRO A 107 15.26 -3.96 6.58
C PRO A 107 14.30 -5.11 6.25
N MET A 108 14.16 -5.44 4.95
CA MET A 108 13.35 -6.58 4.53
C MET A 108 14.02 -7.90 4.92
N THR A 109 13.24 -8.85 5.45
CA THR A 109 13.71 -10.20 5.74
C THR A 109 13.47 -11.14 4.54
N GLU A 110 14.13 -12.30 4.53
CA GLU A 110 13.94 -13.29 3.46
C GLU A 110 12.51 -13.85 3.41
N THR A 111 11.84 -13.94 4.56
CA THR A 111 10.44 -14.39 4.66
C THR A 111 9.44 -13.42 4.03
N GLN A 112 9.85 -12.18 3.75
CA GLN A 112 9.01 -11.15 3.14
C GLN A 112 9.16 -11.08 1.61
N ARG A 113 9.94 -11.98 0.98
CA ARG A 113 10.01 -12.06 -0.49
C ARG A 113 8.65 -12.37 -1.09
N GLY A 114 8.35 -11.74 -2.23
CA GLY A 114 7.06 -11.88 -2.90
C GLY A 114 5.90 -11.12 -2.26
N THR A 115 6.12 -10.42 -1.13
CA THR A 115 5.09 -9.58 -0.48
C THR A 115 5.18 -8.14 -0.97
N PRO A 116 4.28 -7.21 -0.55
CA PRO A 116 4.41 -5.80 -0.87
C PRO A 116 5.76 -5.18 -0.50
N ARG A 117 6.50 -5.76 0.46
CA ARG A 117 7.86 -5.31 0.83
C ARG A 117 8.91 -5.56 -0.25
N ASP A 118 8.70 -6.59 -1.04
CA ASP A 118 9.62 -7.00 -2.08
C ASP A 118 9.35 -6.19 -3.34
N GLN A 119 10.17 -5.17 -3.60
CA GLN A 119 10.04 -4.35 -4.79
C GLN A 119 10.04 -5.17 -6.10
N SER A 120 10.69 -6.33 -6.13
CA SER A 120 10.70 -7.20 -7.32
C SER A 120 9.35 -7.88 -7.57
N ALA A 121 8.45 -7.90 -6.59
CA ALA A 121 7.06 -8.36 -6.73
C ALA A 121 6.15 -7.29 -7.38
N TRP A 122 6.64 -6.06 -7.52
CA TRP A 122 5.91 -4.96 -8.17
C TRP A 122 6.38 -4.76 -9.61
N VAL A 123 5.46 -4.33 -10.46
CA VAL A 123 5.77 -3.90 -11.83
C VAL A 123 5.88 -2.38 -11.86
N LEU A 124 7.04 -1.86 -12.24
CA LEU A 124 7.25 -0.44 -12.54
C LEU A 124 6.99 -0.17 -14.01
N GLU A 125 6.10 0.76 -14.29
CA GLU A 125 5.83 1.29 -15.62
C GLU A 125 6.22 2.78 -15.66
N GLU A 126 7.14 3.11 -16.57
CA GLU A 126 7.47 4.50 -16.90
C GLU A 126 6.68 4.92 -18.14
N PHE A 127 6.17 6.16 -18.16
CA PHE A 127 5.40 6.66 -19.29
C PHE A 127 6.32 7.42 -20.26
N PRO A 128 6.52 6.93 -21.50
CA PRO A 128 7.42 7.59 -22.45
C PRO A 128 7.04 9.04 -22.76
N ASP A 129 5.74 9.31 -22.81
CA ASP A 129 5.18 10.63 -23.11
C ASP A 129 4.97 11.50 -21.84
N ARG A 130 5.27 10.97 -20.65
CA ARG A 130 5.10 11.66 -19.35
C ARG A 130 6.25 11.31 -18.38
N PRO A 131 7.43 11.91 -18.56
CA PRO A 131 8.61 11.59 -17.75
C PRO A 131 8.48 11.99 -16.27
N ASN A 132 7.53 12.86 -15.94
CA ASN A 132 7.19 13.25 -14.57
C ASN A 132 6.24 12.27 -13.86
N ALA A 133 5.90 11.13 -14.50
CA ALA A 133 4.98 10.16 -13.94
C ALA A 133 5.52 8.72 -14.00
N VAL A 134 5.19 7.93 -12.99
CA VAL A 134 5.42 6.48 -12.97
C VAL A 134 4.23 5.75 -12.38
N ARG A 135 4.08 4.46 -12.69
CA ARG A 135 3.09 3.58 -12.07
C ARG A 135 3.74 2.33 -11.51
N TRP A 136 3.46 2.07 -10.24
CA TRP A 136 3.69 0.80 -9.58
C TRP A 136 2.42 -0.03 -9.61
N THR A 137 2.51 -1.28 -10.04
CA THR A 137 1.40 -2.23 -9.99
C THR A 137 1.75 -3.42 -9.11
N TYR A 138 0.91 -3.70 -8.11
CA TYR A 138 0.99 -4.91 -7.29
C TYR A 138 -0.25 -5.78 -7.51
N ARG A 139 -0.03 -7.09 -7.52
CA ARG A 139 -1.11 -8.08 -7.59
C ARG A 139 -1.26 -8.75 -6.23
N ILE A 140 -2.37 -8.49 -5.58
CA ILE A 140 -2.73 -9.12 -4.30
C ILE A 140 -3.25 -10.53 -4.59
N THR A 141 -2.71 -11.51 -3.88
CA THR A 141 -3.01 -12.94 -4.05
C THR A 141 -3.52 -13.55 -2.74
N GLU A 142 -3.90 -14.82 -2.78
CA GLU A 142 -4.29 -15.55 -1.55
C GLU A 142 -3.14 -15.65 -0.54
N GLY A 143 -1.87 -15.53 -0.98
CA GLY A 143 -0.73 -15.50 -0.07
C GLY A 143 -0.77 -14.31 0.89
N GLU A 144 -1.20 -13.14 0.41
CA GLU A 144 -1.41 -11.96 1.27
C GLU A 144 -2.55 -12.17 2.27
N TYR A 145 -3.58 -12.94 1.91
CA TYR A 145 -4.67 -13.28 2.84
C TYR A 145 -4.17 -14.23 3.94
N GLU A 146 -3.43 -15.27 3.57
CA GLU A 146 -2.82 -16.20 4.54
C GLU A 146 -1.89 -15.48 5.50
N GLU A 147 -1.10 -14.53 4.99
CA GLU A 147 -0.23 -13.68 5.81
C GLU A 147 -1.04 -12.76 6.75
N ALA A 148 -2.14 -12.19 6.27
CA ALA A 148 -3.04 -11.40 7.12
C ALA A 148 -3.63 -12.24 8.25
N VAL A 149 -4.04 -13.48 7.97
CA VAL A 149 -4.51 -14.43 8.99
C VAL A 149 -3.40 -14.78 9.97
N ARG A 150 -2.17 -15.05 9.50
CA ARG A 150 -1.03 -15.34 10.37
C ARG A 150 -0.73 -14.19 11.33
N GLN A 151 -0.54 -12.98 10.80
CA GLN A 151 -0.26 -11.79 11.62
C GLN A 151 -1.39 -11.52 12.62
N THR A 152 -2.63 -11.73 12.20
CA THR A 152 -3.79 -11.65 13.07
C THR A 152 -3.66 -12.62 14.24
N LEU A 153 -3.50 -13.92 13.97
CA LEU A 153 -3.41 -14.94 15.02
C LEU A 153 -2.26 -14.68 16.00
N GLU A 154 -1.13 -14.16 15.52
CA GLU A 154 0.00 -13.75 16.38
C GLU A 154 -0.39 -12.62 17.33
N ARG A 155 -1.05 -11.55 16.83
CA ARG A 155 -1.55 -10.47 17.69
C ARG A 155 -2.50 -10.96 18.78
N TRP A 156 -3.37 -11.94 18.46
CA TRP A 156 -4.27 -12.53 19.45
C TRP A 156 -3.52 -13.37 20.51
N ALA A 157 -2.49 -14.11 20.10
CA ALA A 157 -1.66 -14.89 21.02
C ALA A 157 -0.92 -13.99 22.02
N ASP A 158 -0.32 -12.90 21.54
CA ASP A 158 0.39 -11.92 22.38
C ASP A 158 -0.57 -11.28 23.40
N ARG A 159 -1.79 -10.90 22.97
CA ARG A 159 -2.79 -10.31 23.88
C ARG A 159 -3.26 -11.28 24.95
N ASP A 160 -3.46 -12.55 24.59
CA ASP A 160 -3.81 -13.61 25.54
C ASP A 160 -2.68 -13.89 26.56
N GLU A 161 -1.42 -13.60 26.23
CA GLU A 161 -0.29 -13.68 27.17
C GLU A 161 -0.23 -12.46 28.08
N GLU A 162 -0.35 -11.24 27.54
CA GLU A 162 -0.42 -10.00 28.34
C GLU A 162 -1.55 -10.03 29.37
N GLU A 163 -2.74 -10.50 28.98
CA GLU A 163 -3.87 -10.66 29.90
C GLU A 163 -3.59 -11.68 31.01
N LYS A 164 -2.80 -12.72 30.76
CA LYS A 164 -2.41 -13.71 31.80
C LYS A 164 -1.35 -13.17 32.75
N GLU A 165 -0.44 -12.32 32.30
CA GLU A 165 0.59 -11.71 33.15
C GLU A 165 0.03 -10.59 34.06
N CYS A 166 -1.12 -10.02 33.70
CA CYS A 166 -1.79 -8.97 34.46
C CYS A 166 -2.77 -9.46 35.55
N VAL A 167 -2.83 -10.78 35.83
CA VAL A 167 -3.72 -11.42 36.81
C VAL A 167 -2.96 -12.02 37.98
#